data_AF-A0A2K3JD21-F1
#
_entry.id   AF-A0A2K3JD21-F1
#
_cell.length_a   1.000
_cell.length_b   1.000
_cell.length_c   1.000
_cell.angle_alpha   90.00
_cell.angle_beta   90.00
_cell.angle_gamma   90.00
#
_symmetry.space_group_name_H-M   'P 1'
#
loop_
_entity.id
_entity.type
_entity.pdbx_description
1 polymer ?
#
loop_
_entity_poly.entity_id
_entity_poly.type
_entity_poly.pdbx_seq_one_letter_code
_entity_poly.pdbx_strand_id
1 'polypeptide(L)'
;MILILTVLWILNISNNGIVTAKQGYSSLSCKDIIACGDATAGDYNLLLKVRDPSRPGLQVLCIVPVGYEYTYRNPWNGNPLENKVLHKFIGVTTVDDIIPNIVKAGMSLSDSGLAYGDADTGSQWINPSKNAWDDFDWIRYACEKANNEDEAVYLLTEDAVKKLHAPYVSENLFVVGPEKGYVIEADAYRYNIKEIKNGVVAMSNYPKELWKTQILNTYLISRSFGSVVEKYVRNKAIVRLGSLYGIRVVEIGDDFISVKPVSLIQLLKTKNFGVITKINLSERKTVGYFSVELIDIDGNRAKVRLSNKFNAWEEKLFEYIQPKYGDITLKDMMNWSRLHKNDLDGLRPMCEGAFEFEAVAIYKIPDENYELLSEGWFSANHACSSIYVPFHICDTEIYDNYENGNAAQLSLNLLDVYGHDFLSNNFSKTEQVFLREIENFKKLSYNILDDTTDFSKLFTIVDTAMQRQAFLTQELWFESSKTSNKNEINKILSTIWNINYSKSLYKMKNAVINITSLRTSSVFKDKIVNIAFDICKTKINSTKLLGYNTSIVEDEYNQSTEMLDQGDYENGFNKIQKIYLDCEQILSGVTPEEIKDIEETKPILTNTIFYVFLLIIAVIILVVVLKKK
;
A
#
# COMPACT_ATOMS: atom_id res chain seq x y z
N MET A 1 12.01 45.24 11.97
CA MET A 1 12.31 43.86 12.43
C MET A 1 11.79 43.60 13.84
N ILE A 2 12.07 44.46 14.84
CA ILE A 2 11.49 44.36 16.19
C ILE A 2 9.96 44.53 16.16
N LEU A 3 9.44 45.49 15.39
CA LEU A 3 7.99 45.71 15.21
C LEU A 3 7.23 44.55 14.54
N ILE A 4 7.89 43.78 13.67
CA ILE A 4 7.27 42.66 12.93
C ILE A 4 7.15 41.43 13.85
N LEU A 5 8.14 41.22 14.73
CA LEU A 5 8.12 40.18 15.74
C LEU A 5 7.11 40.48 16.87
N THR A 6 6.83 41.74 17.16
CA THR A 6 5.81 42.12 18.16
C THR A 6 4.37 41.97 17.64
N VAL A 7 4.12 42.21 16.34
CA VAL A 7 2.81 41.99 15.70
C VAL A 7 2.49 40.48 15.55
N LEU A 8 3.50 39.66 15.23
CA LEU A 8 3.39 38.19 15.24
C LEU A 8 3.11 37.61 16.64
N TRP A 9 3.37 38.37 17.70
CA TRP A 9 3.16 37.98 19.10
C TRP A 9 1.77 38.38 19.64
N ILE A 10 1.12 39.43 19.12
CA ILE A 10 -0.17 39.91 19.62
C ILE A 10 -1.38 39.22 18.95
N LEU A 11 -1.32 38.92 17.64
CA LEU A 11 -2.40 38.18 16.96
C LEU A 11 -2.50 36.70 17.36
N ASN A 12 -1.45 36.17 18.01
CA ASN A 12 -1.43 34.83 18.58
C ASN A 12 -2.23 34.73 19.89
N ILE A 13 -2.65 35.86 20.51
CA ILE A 13 -3.28 35.88 21.84
C ILE A 13 -4.82 35.97 21.77
N SER A 14 -5.41 36.49 20.67
CA SER A 14 -6.82 36.90 20.71
C SER A 14 -7.85 36.03 19.99
N ASN A 15 -7.52 34.89 19.34
CA ASN A 15 -8.62 34.06 18.76
C ASN A 15 -8.41 32.54 18.54
N ASN A 16 -7.21 31.97 18.68
CA ASN A 16 -7.04 30.52 18.41
C ASN A 16 -6.98 29.62 19.64
N GLY A 17 -7.18 30.18 20.84
CA GLY A 17 -7.24 29.43 22.11
C GLY A 17 -8.50 28.58 22.32
N ILE A 18 -9.42 28.50 21.34
CA ILE A 18 -10.66 27.70 21.44
C ILE A 18 -10.88 26.76 20.23
N VAL A 19 -10.05 26.82 19.17
CA VAL A 19 -10.22 25.96 17.97
C VAL A 19 -9.23 24.79 17.92
N THR A 20 -8.18 24.80 18.75
CA THR A 20 -7.27 23.66 18.93
C THR A 20 -7.88 22.49 19.74
N ALA A 21 -9.16 22.56 20.10
CA ALA A 21 -9.91 21.46 20.73
C ALA A 21 -10.84 20.70 19.74
N LYS A 22 -10.75 20.98 18.43
CA LYS A 22 -11.43 20.21 17.37
C LYS A 22 -10.53 19.78 16.21
N GLN A 23 -9.21 19.96 16.34
CA GLN A 23 -8.25 19.19 15.54
C GLN A 23 -7.96 17.91 16.31
N GLY A 24 -8.73 16.86 16.03
CA GLY A 24 -8.22 15.49 16.22
C GLY A 24 -6.89 15.39 15.47
N TYR A 25 -5.90 14.74 16.10
CA TYR A 25 -4.60 14.32 15.57
C TYR A 25 -4.25 14.80 14.15
N SER A 26 -3.22 15.64 14.01
CA SER A 26 -2.78 16.15 12.70
C SER A 26 -2.47 15.03 11.71
N SER A 27 -3.34 14.83 10.72
CA SER A 27 -3.28 13.91 9.58
C SER A 27 -2.24 14.32 8.52
N LEU A 28 -1.01 14.64 8.94
CA LEU A 28 0.03 15.16 8.02
C LEU A 28 0.84 14.03 7.36
N SER A 29 0.16 12.98 6.91
CA SER A 29 0.81 11.68 6.82
C SER A 29 0.67 10.79 5.58
N CYS A 30 -0.33 11.01 4.72
CA CYS A 30 -0.53 10.24 3.50
C CYS A 30 0.67 10.22 2.54
N LYS A 31 0.75 9.15 1.74
CA LYS A 31 1.78 8.96 0.70
C LYS A 31 1.18 8.25 -0.48
N ASP A 32 1.53 8.72 -1.65
CA ASP A 32 0.97 8.22 -2.88
C ASP A 32 2.08 7.99 -3.90
N ILE A 33 1.98 6.90 -4.65
CA ILE A 33 2.83 6.60 -5.79
C ILE A 33 1.91 6.24 -6.96
N ILE A 34 2.04 6.97 -8.07
CA ILE A 34 1.38 6.64 -9.33
C ILE A 34 2.43 6.21 -10.36
N ALA A 35 2.14 5.16 -11.11
CA ALA A 35 2.93 4.73 -12.26
C ALA A 35 2.01 4.55 -13.46
N CYS A 36 2.32 5.23 -14.57
CA CYS A 36 1.47 5.23 -15.76
C CYS A 36 2.27 4.94 -17.04
N GLY A 37 1.58 4.34 -18.02
CA GLY A 37 2.08 4.09 -19.36
C GLY A 37 3.38 3.29 -19.34
N ASP A 38 4.42 3.80 -20.00
CA ASP A 38 5.71 3.11 -20.17
C ASP A 38 6.50 2.82 -18.87
N ALA A 39 5.97 3.19 -17.71
CA ALA A 39 6.57 2.89 -16.42
C ALA A 39 6.17 1.52 -15.85
N THR A 40 5.02 0.96 -16.25
CA THR A 40 4.47 -0.29 -15.69
C THR A 40 4.89 -1.51 -16.51
N ALA A 41 4.75 -2.71 -15.94
CA ALA A 41 5.15 -3.96 -16.60
C ALA A 41 4.15 -4.49 -17.65
N GLY A 42 3.04 -3.80 -17.88
CA GLY A 42 2.00 -4.22 -18.83
C GLY A 42 0.97 -3.12 -19.06
N ASP A 43 -0.11 -3.47 -19.75
CA ASP A 43 -1.16 -2.54 -20.20
C ASP A 43 -2.12 -2.18 -19.05
N TYR A 44 -1.56 -1.50 -18.05
CA TYR A 44 -2.27 -1.02 -16.88
C TYR A 44 -1.51 0.13 -16.19
N ASN A 45 -2.26 0.97 -15.49
CA ASN A 45 -1.74 2.00 -14.58
C ASN A 45 -1.88 1.57 -13.12
N LEU A 46 -1.05 2.14 -12.24
CA LEU A 46 -1.02 1.83 -10.81
C LEU A 46 -1.16 3.07 -9.94
N LEU A 47 -1.94 2.95 -8.87
CA LEU A 47 -1.97 3.90 -7.74
C LEU A 47 -1.74 3.15 -6.43
N LEU A 48 -0.64 3.43 -5.73
CA LEU A 48 -0.45 3.04 -4.33
C LEU A 48 -0.81 4.24 -3.44
N LYS A 49 -1.66 4.01 -2.45
CA LYS A 49 -1.92 4.97 -1.39
C LYS A 49 -1.70 4.35 -0.01
N VAL A 50 -0.85 4.98 0.78
CA VAL A 50 -0.79 4.82 2.24
C VAL A 50 -1.61 5.93 2.88
N ARG A 51 -2.68 5.57 3.55
CA ARG A 51 -3.57 6.50 4.27
C ARG A 51 -3.29 6.45 5.75
N ASP A 52 -3.02 7.62 6.30
CA ASP A 52 -3.14 7.87 7.73
C ASP A 52 -4.48 8.55 7.99
N PRO A 53 -5.47 7.87 8.60
CA PRO A 53 -6.77 8.45 8.83
C PRO A 53 -6.73 9.73 9.68
N SER A 54 -7.23 10.83 9.11
CA SER A 54 -7.70 12.00 9.88
C SER A 54 -8.87 11.65 10.82
N ARG A 55 -9.59 10.56 10.51
CA ARG A 55 -10.68 9.98 11.31
C ARG A 55 -10.27 8.64 11.95
N PRO A 56 -9.95 8.62 13.25
CA PRO A 56 -9.44 7.42 13.90
C PRO A 56 -10.48 6.29 13.86
N GLY A 57 -10.01 5.06 13.63
CA GLY A 57 -10.83 3.85 13.69
C GLY A 57 -10.35 2.75 12.75
N LEU A 58 -10.96 1.57 12.88
CA LEU A 58 -10.63 0.40 12.06
C LEU A 58 -10.98 0.65 10.58
N GLN A 59 -10.06 0.27 9.68
CA GLN A 59 -10.23 0.49 8.25
C GLN A 59 -10.89 -0.71 7.58
N VAL A 60 -11.84 -0.41 6.71
CA VAL A 60 -12.72 -1.38 6.06
C VAL A 60 -12.89 -1.06 4.59
N LEU A 61 -13.34 -2.05 3.82
CA LEU A 61 -13.84 -1.86 2.46
C LEU A 61 -15.35 -1.63 2.52
N CYS A 62 -15.85 -0.74 1.66
CA CYS A 62 -17.27 -0.45 1.52
C CYS A 62 -17.64 -0.33 0.05
N ILE A 63 -18.58 -1.17 -0.41
CA ILE A 63 -19.19 -1.05 -1.74
C ILE A 63 -20.32 -0.02 -1.66
N VAL A 64 -20.27 1.00 -2.52
CA VAL A 64 -21.34 1.99 -2.67
C VAL A 64 -22.02 1.78 -4.03
N PRO A 65 -23.31 1.40 -4.05
CA PRO A 65 -23.99 1.06 -5.29
C PRO A 65 -24.44 2.30 -6.07
N VAL A 66 -24.57 2.14 -7.39
CA VAL A 66 -25.26 3.10 -8.25
C VAL A 66 -26.66 3.35 -7.70
N GLY A 67 -27.04 4.62 -7.66
CA GLY A 67 -28.35 5.06 -7.21
C GLY A 67 -28.50 5.22 -5.70
N TYR A 68 -27.45 5.02 -4.91
CA TYR A 68 -27.46 5.44 -3.51
C TYR A 68 -27.69 6.96 -3.42
N GLU A 69 -28.75 7.34 -2.72
CA GLU A 69 -29.18 8.74 -2.56
C GLU A 69 -28.91 9.21 -1.14
N TYR A 70 -28.38 10.41 -1.01
CA TYR A 70 -28.13 11.03 0.29
C TYR A 70 -28.11 12.54 0.19
N THR A 71 -28.41 13.19 1.31
CA THR A 71 -28.34 14.64 1.42
C THR A 71 -27.02 15.03 2.08
N TYR A 72 -26.30 15.99 1.48
CA TYR A 72 -25.08 16.56 2.04
C TYR A 72 -25.14 18.08 2.12
N ARG A 73 -24.20 18.70 2.83
CA ARG A 73 -24.20 20.16 3.00
C ARG A 73 -23.46 20.86 1.87
N ASN A 74 -24.01 21.97 1.37
CA ASN A 74 -23.25 22.91 0.55
C ASN A 74 -22.11 23.52 1.38
N PRO A 75 -20.89 23.62 0.83
CA PRO A 75 -19.71 23.99 1.61
C PRO A 75 -19.73 25.43 2.14
N TRP A 76 -20.47 26.36 1.51
CA TRP A 76 -20.58 27.73 2.00
C TRP A 76 -21.80 27.94 2.88
N ASN A 77 -22.97 27.81 2.30
CA ASN A 77 -24.21 28.22 2.97
C ASN A 77 -24.80 27.11 3.85
N GLY A 78 -24.33 25.87 3.72
CA GLY A 78 -24.83 24.73 4.48
C GLY A 78 -26.21 24.24 4.05
N ASN A 79 -26.76 24.79 2.96
CA ASN A 79 -28.03 24.32 2.41
C ASN A 79 -27.90 22.84 2.00
N PRO A 80 -28.96 22.04 2.18
CA PRO A 80 -29.02 20.68 1.67
C PRO A 80 -28.70 20.59 0.17
N LEU A 81 -27.84 19.66 -0.19
CA LEU A 81 -27.51 19.23 -1.54
C LEU A 81 -27.88 17.76 -1.65
N GLU A 82 -28.87 17.45 -2.48
CA GLU A 82 -29.19 16.06 -2.81
C GLU A 82 -28.13 15.52 -3.76
N ASN A 83 -27.58 14.35 -3.44
CA ASN A 83 -26.61 13.65 -4.26
C ASN A 83 -27.13 12.25 -4.55
N LYS A 84 -26.72 11.76 -5.72
CA LYS A 84 -26.98 10.41 -6.19
C LYS A 84 -25.69 9.87 -6.76
N VAL A 85 -25.31 8.69 -6.30
CA VAL A 85 -24.14 7.98 -6.81
C VAL A 85 -24.46 7.51 -8.23
N LEU A 86 -23.70 7.99 -9.22
CA LEU A 86 -23.88 7.66 -10.64
C LEU A 86 -23.00 6.47 -11.06
N HIS A 87 -21.84 6.36 -10.45
CA HIS A 87 -20.84 5.30 -10.65
C HIS A 87 -20.69 4.50 -9.36
N LYS A 88 -20.79 3.17 -9.46
CA LYS A 88 -20.48 2.31 -8.31
C LYS A 88 -19.03 2.56 -7.91
N PHE A 89 -18.74 2.55 -6.62
CA PHE A 89 -17.34 2.57 -6.18
C PHE A 89 -17.10 1.71 -4.94
N ILE A 90 -15.85 1.27 -4.78
CA ILE A 90 -15.37 0.58 -3.59
C ILE A 90 -14.38 1.51 -2.89
N GLY A 91 -14.71 1.91 -1.66
CA GLY A 91 -13.92 2.83 -0.86
C GLY A 91 -13.24 2.14 0.32
N VAL A 92 -12.01 2.56 0.64
CA VAL A 92 -11.37 2.28 1.93
C VAL A 92 -11.73 3.40 2.91
N THR A 93 -12.40 3.04 3.98
CA THR A 93 -12.94 4.00 4.94
C THR A 93 -12.85 3.48 6.38
N THR A 94 -13.15 4.34 7.35
CA THR A 94 -13.30 3.93 8.74
C THR A 94 -14.66 3.27 8.92
N VAL A 95 -14.76 2.24 9.77
CA VAL A 95 -16.00 1.46 9.98
C VAL A 95 -17.26 2.30 10.30
N ASP A 96 -17.10 3.48 10.89
CA ASP A 96 -18.22 4.38 11.22
C ASP A 96 -18.66 5.27 10.04
N ASP A 97 -17.87 5.33 8.96
CA ASP A 97 -18.11 6.15 7.78
C ASP A 97 -18.55 5.28 6.57
N ILE A 98 -19.34 4.23 6.82
CA ILE A 98 -19.96 3.38 5.79
C ILE A 98 -21.47 3.64 5.68
N ILE A 99 -22.13 3.11 4.65
CA ILE A 99 -23.61 3.15 4.50
C ILE A 99 -24.27 2.61 5.79
N PRO A 100 -25.32 3.27 6.34
CA PRO A 100 -26.11 4.37 5.77
C PRO A 100 -25.58 5.78 6.07
N ASN A 101 -24.40 5.91 6.67
CA ASN A 101 -23.75 7.20 6.83
C ASN A 101 -23.20 7.69 5.48
N ILE A 102 -22.70 8.93 5.48
CA ILE A 102 -22.00 9.47 4.32
C ILE A 102 -20.65 8.78 4.22
N VAL A 103 -20.41 8.12 3.09
CA VAL A 103 -19.16 7.38 2.90
C VAL A 103 -17.97 8.35 2.80
N LYS A 104 -16.96 8.14 3.64
CA LYS A 104 -15.74 8.97 3.70
C LYS A 104 -14.53 8.14 3.31
N ALA A 105 -14.42 7.86 2.01
CA ALA A 105 -13.31 7.10 1.47
C ALA A 105 -12.08 7.99 1.31
N GLY A 106 -10.97 7.62 1.95
CA GLY A 106 -9.68 8.27 1.66
C GLY A 106 -9.00 7.69 0.42
N MET A 107 -9.46 6.55 -0.06
CA MET A 107 -9.14 6.04 -1.39
C MET A 107 -10.30 5.23 -1.91
N SER A 108 -10.48 5.26 -3.22
CA SER A 108 -11.61 4.60 -3.86
C SER A 108 -11.29 4.22 -5.29
N LEU A 109 -12.00 3.21 -5.77
CA LEU A 109 -12.04 2.79 -7.17
C LEU A 109 -13.49 2.83 -7.65
N SER A 110 -13.76 3.49 -8.77
CA SER A 110 -15.08 3.50 -9.42
C SER A 110 -15.18 2.55 -10.60
N ASP A 111 -16.40 2.15 -10.98
CA ASP A 111 -16.72 1.35 -12.16
C ASP A 111 -16.46 2.09 -13.49
N SER A 112 -16.21 3.41 -13.43
CA SER A 112 -15.60 4.17 -14.53
C SER A 112 -14.09 3.96 -14.69
N GLY A 113 -13.48 3.05 -13.91
CA GLY A 113 -12.05 2.73 -14.00
C GLY A 113 -11.16 3.79 -13.36
N LEU A 114 -11.67 4.60 -12.43
CA LEU A 114 -10.92 5.69 -11.82
C LEU A 114 -10.56 5.38 -10.38
N ALA A 115 -9.27 5.37 -10.08
CA ALA A 115 -8.73 5.27 -8.74
C ALA A 115 -8.36 6.65 -8.19
N TYR A 116 -8.64 6.87 -6.90
CA TYR A 116 -8.44 8.15 -6.23
C TYR A 116 -7.60 8.01 -4.95
N GLY A 117 -6.76 9.01 -4.70
CA GLY A 117 -6.04 9.19 -3.44
C GLY A 117 -5.80 10.67 -3.13
N ASP A 118 -5.38 10.98 -1.91
CA ASP A 118 -5.14 12.34 -1.41
C ASP A 118 -3.90 12.45 -0.49
N ALA A 119 -3.38 13.66 -0.29
CA ALA A 119 -2.39 13.92 0.74
C ALA A 119 -2.39 15.38 1.18
N ASP A 120 -2.72 15.61 2.46
CA ASP A 120 -2.86 16.94 3.04
C ASP A 120 -1.58 17.76 2.85
N THR A 121 -1.66 18.94 2.26
CA THR A 121 -0.50 19.81 2.04
C THR A 121 -0.33 20.88 3.12
N GLY A 122 -1.31 21.05 4.00
CA GLY A 122 -1.25 21.97 5.15
C GLY A 122 -1.26 23.47 4.80
N SER A 123 -1.73 23.85 3.61
CA SER A 123 -1.99 25.24 3.24
C SER A 123 -3.03 25.86 4.17
N GLN A 124 -2.89 27.16 4.45
CA GLN A 124 -3.87 27.92 5.25
C GLN A 124 -4.93 28.60 4.38
N TRP A 125 -4.94 28.30 3.09
CA TRP A 125 -5.86 28.85 2.10
C TRP A 125 -7.10 27.97 2.01
N ILE A 126 -7.93 28.06 3.05
CA ILE A 126 -9.10 27.20 3.25
C ILE A 126 -10.39 27.99 3.10
N ASN A 127 -11.51 27.29 2.90
CA ASN A 127 -12.84 27.85 3.08
C ASN A 127 -13.13 28.01 4.58
N PRO A 128 -13.39 29.24 5.06
CA PRO A 128 -13.59 29.49 6.49
C PRO A 128 -14.97 29.04 7.01
N SER A 129 -15.87 28.59 6.14
CA SER A 129 -17.18 28.09 6.53
C SER A 129 -17.05 26.82 7.38
N LYS A 130 -17.87 26.72 8.43
CA LYS A 130 -18.02 25.48 9.21
C LYS A 130 -18.58 24.30 8.40
N ASN A 131 -19.13 24.58 7.22
CA ASN A 131 -19.73 23.60 6.33
C ASN A 131 -18.77 23.11 5.25
N ALA A 132 -17.55 23.67 5.18
CA ALA A 132 -16.55 23.30 4.20
C ALA A 132 -16.29 21.78 4.17
N TRP A 133 -15.88 21.32 3.00
CA TRP A 133 -15.65 19.91 2.69
C TRP A 133 -14.30 19.46 3.24
N ASP A 134 -14.27 18.29 3.89
CA ASP A 134 -13.01 17.65 4.31
C ASP A 134 -12.31 17.00 3.11
N ASP A 135 -11.12 16.47 3.33
CA ASP A 135 -10.31 15.67 2.39
C ASP A 135 -11.16 14.63 1.62
N PHE A 136 -11.92 13.80 2.34
CA PHE A 136 -12.73 12.72 1.78
C PHE A 136 -13.92 13.20 0.92
N ASP A 137 -14.44 14.40 1.18
CA ASP A 137 -15.56 14.96 0.41
C ASP A 137 -15.18 15.23 -1.05
N TRP A 138 -13.93 15.59 -1.33
CA TRP A 138 -13.46 15.80 -2.71
C TRP A 138 -13.46 14.51 -3.50
N ILE A 139 -12.83 13.47 -2.92
CA ILE A 139 -12.73 12.14 -3.53
C ILE A 139 -14.13 11.61 -3.80
N ARG A 140 -15.02 11.59 -2.79
CA ARG A 140 -16.40 11.12 -2.97
C ARG A 140 -17.11 11.88 -4.09
N TYR A 141 -17.02 13.22 -4.10
CA TYR A 141 -17.74 14.05 -5.05
C TYR A 141 -17.36 13.77 -6.52
N ALA A 142 -16.07 13.53 -6.79
CA ALA A 142 -15.60 13.19 -8.13
C ALA A 142 -15.83 11.70 -8.46
N CYS A 143 -15.49 10.81 -7.53
CA CYS A 143 -15.59 9.36 -7.70
C CYS A 143 -17.01 8.90 -8.02
N GLU A 144 -18.02 9.51 -7.41
CA GLU A 144 -19.42 9.12 -7.65
C GLU A 144 -20.01 9.65 -8.98
N LYS A 145 -19.31 10.53 -9.71
CA LYS A 145 -19.84 11.28 -10.89
C LYS A 145 -19.01 11.18 -12.15
N ALA A 146 -17.69 11.11 -12.04
CA ALA A 146 -16.79 11.20 -13.18
C ALA A 146 -16.86 9.94 -14.06
N ASN A 147 -17.08 10.16 -15.36
CA ASN A 147 -17.07 9.09 -16.36
C ASN A 147 -15.66 8.78 -16.90
N ASN A 148 -14.71 9.69 -16.73
CA ASN A 148 -13.33 9.58 -17.19
C ASN A 148 -12.39 10.52 -16.41
N GLU A 149 -11.09 10.46 -16.69
CA GLU A 149 -10.06 11.21 -15.98
C GLU A 149 -10.22 12.74 -16.14
N ASP A 150 -10.59 13.23 -17.33
CA ASP A 150 -10.74 14.67 -17.58
C ASP A 150 -11.93 15.26 -16.81
N GLU A 151 -13.04 14.52 -16.73
CA GLU A 151 -14.19 14.90 -15.92
C GLU A 151 -13.87 14.87 -14.42
N ALA A 152 -13.13 13.86 -13.96
CA ALA A 152 -12.65 13.79 -12.58
C ALA A 152 -11.79 15.01 -12.23
N VAL A 153 -10.84 15.38 -13.10
CA VAL A 153 -10.02 16.58 -12.92
C VAL A 153 -10.90 17.83 -12.87
N TYR A 154 -11.88 17.98 -13.76
CA TYR A 154 -12.79 19.12 -13.75
C TYR A 154 -13.60 19.22 -12.45
N LEU A 155 -14.17 18.11 -11.97
CA LEU A 155 -14.94 18.06 -10.72
C LEU A 155 -14.08 18.41 -9.51
N LEU A 156 -12.83 17.91 -9.46
CA LEU A 156 -11.87 18.19 -8.38
C LEU A 156 -11.29 19.61 -8.45
N THR A 157 -11.37 20.31 -9.58
CA THR A 157 -10.74 21.62 -9.77
C THR A 157 -11.76 22.71 -10.04
N GLU A 158 -12.21 22.86 -11.28
CA GLU A 158 -13.15 23.90 -11.68
C GLU A 158 -14.43 23.89 -10.83
N ASP A 159 -14.99 22.71 -10.56
CA ASP A 159 -16.21 22.65 -9.77
C ASP A 159 -15.94 22.84 -8.27
N ALA A 160 -15.16 21.93 -7.66
CA ALA A 160 -14.89 21.96 -6.22
C ALA A 160 -14.14 23.24 -5.78
N VAL A 161 -13.15 23.71 -6.53
CA VAL A 161 -12.31 24.85 -6.14
C VAL A 161 -12.85 26.18 -6.67
N LYS A 162 -13.16 26.31 -7.96
CA LYS A 162 -13.51 27.63 -8.53
C LYS A 162 -14.97 28.00 -8.34
N LYS A 163 -15.90 27.06 -8.46
CA LYS A 163 -17.32 27.33 -8.33
C LYS A 163 -17.80 27.21 -6.89
N LEU A 164 -17.44 26.10 -6.25
CA LEU A 164 -17.89 25.81 -4.90
C LEU A 164 -16.97 26.38 -3.83
N HIS A 165 -15.69 26.67 -4.13
CA HIS A 165 -14.65 26.92 -3.11
C HIS A 165 -14.81 26.00 -1.90
N ALA A 166 -15.12 24.73 -2.18
CA ALA A 166 -15.51 23.74 -1.20
C ALA A 166 -14.52 23.47 -0.05
N PRO A 167 -13.19 23.47 -0.28
CA PRO A 167 -12.27 22.79 0.62
C PRO A 167 -12.00 23.44 1.97
N TYR A 168 -12.05 22.65 3.05
CA TYR A 168 -11.50 23.00 4.36
C TYR A 168 -10.02 22.64 4.50
N VAL A 169 -9.55 21.66 3.73
CA VAL A 169 -8.17 21.18 3.71
C VAL A 169 -7.60 21.33 2.31
N SER A 170 -6.33 21.67 2.21
CA SER A 170 -5.61 21.72 0.94
C SER A 170 -4.90 20.41 0.69
N GLU A 171 -4.94 19.91 -0.53
CA GLU A 171 -4.61 18.54 -0.87
C GLU A 171 -3.66 18.45 -2.07
N ASN A 172 -2.90 17.36 -2.11
CA ASN A 172 -2.48 16.75 -3.36
C ASN A 172 -3.48 15.64 -3.67
N LEU A 173 -4.21 15.72 -4.77
CA LEU A 173 -5.16 14.71 -5.19
C LEU A 173 -4.57 13.91 -6.34
N PHE A 174 -4.73 12.60 -6.29
CA PHE A 174 -4.26 11.65 -7.28
C PHE A 174 -5.48 11.04 -7.96
N VAL A 175 -5.49 11.07 -9.29
CA VAL A 175 -6.49 10.37 -10.10
C VAL A 175 -5.72 9.48 -11.07
N VAL A 176 -6.02 8.20 -11.12
CA VAL A 176 -5.45 7.28 -12.10
C VAL A 176 -6.59 6.58 -12.81
N GLY A 177 -6.64 6.74 -14.14
CA GLY A 177 -7.56 6.02 -15.00
C GLY A 177 -6.84 5.10 -15.98
N PRO A 178 -7.57 4.54 -16.95
CA PRO A 178 -7.03 3.62 -17.95
C PRO A 178 -5.99 4.28 -18.86
N GLU A 179 -6.16 5.55 -19.24
CA GLU A 179 -5.28 6.19 -20.23
C GLU A 179 -4.10 6.94 -19.58
N LYS A 180 -4.32 7.49 -18.38
CA LYS A 180 -3.39 8.44 -17.76
C LYS A 180 -3.66 8.64 -16.27
N GLY A 181 -2.68 9.21 -15.58
CA GLY A 181 -2.80 9.71 -14.23
C GLY A 181 -2.72 11.23 -14.13
N TYR A 182 -3.15 11.76 -12.99
CA TYR A 182 -3.06 13.16 -12.63
C TYR A 182 -2.58 13.33 -11.19
N VAL A 183 -1.77 14.37 -10.98
CA VAL A 183 -1.54 14.95 -9.65
C VAL A 183 -2.08 16.37 -9.66
N ILE A 184 -3.01 16.65 -8.76
CA ILE A 184 -3.67 17.94 -8.61
C ILE A 184 -3.27 18.51 -7.26
N GLU A 185 -2.47 19.57 -7.23
CA GLU A 185 -2.25 20.33 -6.00
C GLU A 185 -3.33 21.38 -5.89
N ALA A 186 -4.13 21.39 -4.82
CA ALA A 186 -5.25 22.30 -4.70
C ALA A 186 -5.48 22.83 -3.27
N ASP A 187 -6.00 24.05 -3.21
CA ASP A 187 -6.52 24.69 -2.01
C ASP A 187 -7.89 25.32 -2.32
N ALA A 188 -8.50 26.04 -1.39
CA ALA A 188 -9.86 26.57 -1.60
C ALA A 188 -9.97 27.66 -2.69
N TYR A 189 -8.86 28.12 -3.28
CA TYR A 189 -8.84 29.23 -4.23
C TYR A 189 -8.04 28.93 -5.50
N ARG A 190 -7.08 28.01 -5.42
CA ARG A 190 -6.09 27.73 -6.46
C ARG A 190 -5.91 26.24 -6.63
N TYR A 191 -5.53 25.85 -7.82
CA TYR A 191 -5.09 24.51 -8.11
C TYR A 191 -4.00 24.53 -9.18
N ASN A 192 -3.23 23.45 -9.25
CA ASN A 192 -2.30 23.14 -10.33
C ASN A 192 -2.52 21.67 -10.73
N ILE A 193 -2.62 21.41 -12.04
CA ILE A 193 -2.81 20.07 -12.58
C ILE A 193 -1.52 19.62 -13.27
N LYS A 194 -1.06 18.42 -12.96
CA LYS A 194 0.02 17.74 -13.67
C LYS A 194 -0.49 16.42 -14.22
N GLU A 195 -0.57 16.31 -15.53
CA GLU A 195 -0.89 15.08 -16.25
C GLU A 195 0.34 14.16 -16.34
N ILE A 196 0.12 12.86 -16.14
CA ILE A 196 1.13 11.80 -16.18
C ILE A 196 0.62 10.70 -17.12
N LYS A 197 1.02 10.79 -18.39
CA LYS A 197 0.78 9.70 -19.36
C LYS A 197 1.81 8.59 -19.23
N ASN A 198 3.07 8.98 -19.05
CA ASN A 198 4.22 8.09 -18.97
C ASN A 198 5.06 8.52 -17.77
N GLY A 199 5.42 7.56 -16.92
CA GLY A 199 6.34 7.76 -15.82
C GLY A 199 5.73 7.55 -14.45
N VAL A 200 6.49 7.96 -13.42
CA VAL A 200 6.17 7.73 -12.03
C VAL A 200 6.20 9.03 -11.25
N VAL A 201 5.22 9.22 -10.37
CA VAL A 201 5.23 10.28 -9.37
C VAL A 201 5.03 9.67 -8.00
N ALA A 202 5.94 9.96 -7.07
CA ALA A 202 5.74 9.74 -5.65
C ALA A 202 5.61 11.10 -4.96
N MET A 203 4.68 11.22 -4.01
CA MET A 203 4.45 12.47 -3.29
C MET A 203 3.79 12.19 -1.93
N SER A 204 3.95 13.12 -1.00
CA SER A 204 3.36 13.04 0.34
C SER A 204 2.79 14.42 0.71
N ASN A 205 2.73 14.76 2.00
CA ASN A 205 1.99 15.88 2.57
C ASN A 205 2.63 17.26 2.36
N TYR A 206 2.86 17.64 1.12
CA TYR A 206 3.46 18.91 0.73
C TYR A 206 3.14 19.23 -0.73
N PRO A 207 2.94 20.50 -1.10
CA PRO A 207 2.86 20.87 -2.50
C PRO A 207 4.24 21.13 -3.08
N LYS A 208 4.43 20.89 -4.38
CA LYS A 208 5.62 21.29 -5.13
C LYS A 208 5.37 22.61 -5.85
N GLU A 209 4.32 22.64 -6.66
CA GLU A 209 3.96 23.78 -7.51
C GLU A 209 3.34 24.91 -6.67
N LEU A 210 2.46 24.57 -5.73
CA LEU A 210 1.86 25.51 -4.79
C LEU A 210 2.78 25.83 -3.59
N TRP A 211 4.00 25.31 -3.50
CA TRP A 211 4.94 25.61 -2.41
C TRP A 211 5.08 27.12 -2.17
N LYS A 212 5.21 27.89 -3.26
CA LYS A 212 5.40 29.35 -3.24
C LYS A 212 4.24 30.11 -2.62
N THR A 213 3.04 29.52 -2.61
CA THR A 213 1.83 30.12 -2.03
C THR A 213 1.71 29.85 -0.53
N GLN A 214 2.46 28.87 -0.02
CA GLN A 214 2.56 28.55 1.40
C GLN A 214 3.60 29.46 2.07
N ILE A 215 3.18 30.69 2.42
CA ILE A 215 4.05 31.75 2.97
C ILE A 215 4.95 31.23 4.10
N LEU A 216 4.40 30.49 5.08
CA LEU A 216 5.21 29.98 6.18
C LEU A 216 6.31 29.03 5.70
N ASN A 217 5.99 28.07 4.82
CA ASN A 217 6.96 27.11 4.32
C ASN A 217 8.00 27.79 3.40
N THR A 218 7.55 28.68 2.52
CA THR A 218 8.41 29.42 1.57
C THR A 218 9.41 30.35 2.27
N TYR A 219 8.96 31.13 3.24
CA TYR A 219 9.84 32.12 3.90
C TYR A 219 10.66 31.51 5.04
N LEU A 220 10.13 30.49 5.72
CA LEU A 220 10.80 29.88 6.87
C LEU A 220 11.68 28.71 6.47
N ILE A 221 11.23 27.79 5.60
CA ILE A 221 11.92 26.52 5.33
C ILE A 221 12.79 26.59 4.07
N SER A 222 12.24 26.91 2.90
CA SER A 222 13.00 27.02 1.65
C SER A 222 12.24 27.86 0.61
N ARG A 223 12.95 28.56 -0.28
CA ARG A 223 12.32 29.42 -1.30
C ARG A 223 11.59 28.65 -2.40
N SER A 224 12.01 27.41 -2.65
CA SER A 224 11.35 26.45 -3.52
C SER A 224 11.35 25.08 -2.85
N PHE A 225 10.47 24.19 -3.33
CA PHE A 225 10.45 22.81 -2.88
C PHE A 225 11.81 22.13 -3.15
N GLY A 226 12.25 22.06 -4.40
CA GLY A 226 13.51 21.41 -4.80
C GLY A 226 14.81 22.13 -4.41
N SER A 227 14.80 23.01 -3.41
CA SER A 227 16.01 23.73 -2.96
C SER A 227 17.01 22.78 -2.30
N VAL A 228 18.23 22.69 -2.87
CA VAL A 228 19.36 21.94 -2.32
C VAL A 228 20.57 22.86 -2.18
N VAL A 229 21.31 22.74 -1.08
CA VAL A 229 22.59 23.43 -0.86
C VAL A 229 23.65 22.40 -0.50
N GLU A 230 24.71 22.33 -1.30
CA GLU A 230 25.90 21.52 -1.03
C GLU A 230 27.11 22.44 -0.92
N LYS A 231 27.82 22.42 0.21
CA LYS A 231 29.03 23.24 0.41
C LYS A 231 29.90 22.76 1.56
N TYR A 232 31.16 23.19 1.55
CA TYR A 232 32.04 23.08 2.72
C TYR A 232 31.67 24.10 3.80
N VAL A 233 31.66 23.66 5.05
CA VAL A 233 31.31 24.45 6.24
C VAL A 233 32.32 24.22 7.36
N ARG A 234 32.46 25.22 8.24
CA ARG A 234 33.28 25.15 9.45
C ARG A 234 32.40 25.10 10.69
N ASN A 235 33.01 24.79 11.84
CA ASN A 235 32.34 24.89 13.13
C ASN A 235 31.61 26.23 13.30
N LYS A 236 30.39 26.16 13.86
CA LYS A 236 29.44 27.26 14.07
C LYS A 236 28.80 27.85 12.81
N ALA A 237 29.15 27.37 11.62
CA ALA A 237 28.50 27.80 10.38
C ALA A 237 27.01 27.45 10.38
N ILE A 238 26.23 28.31 9.72
CA ILE A 238 24.80 28.09 9.49
C ILE A 238 24.59 27.80 8.01
N VAL A 239 23.83 26.75 7.73
CA VAL A 239 23.42 26.36 6.37
C VAL A 239 21.92 26.53 6.26
N ARG A 240 21.46 27.17 5.19
CA ARG A 240 20.04 27.49 4.93
C ARG A 240 19.71 27.25 3.46
N LEU A 241 18.43 27.08 3.16
CA LEU A 241 17.89 26.92 1.80
C LEU A 241 17.32 28.25 1.26
N GLY A 242 18.08 29.33 1.39
CA GLY A 242 17.65 30.68 0.97
C GLY A 242 16.51 31.31 1.80
N SER A 243 16.19 30.71 2.95
CA SER A 243 15.08 31.03 3.85
C SER A 243 15.58 31.42 5.25
N LEU A 244 14.66 31.63 6.21
CA LEU A 244 15.02 32.02 7.57
C LEU A 244 15.64 30.87 8.39
N TYR A 245 15.06 29.67 8.32
CA TYR A 245 15.49 28.52 9.09
C TYR A 245 16.66 27.80 8.42
N GLY A 246 17.29 26.93 9.18
CA GLY A 246 18.40 26.12 8.72
C GLY A 246 18.97 25.25 9.82
N ILE A 247 20.19 24.79 9.60
CA ILE A 247 20.96 24.04 10.58
C ILE A 247 22.23 24.79 10.97
N ARG A 248 22.71 24.57 12.19
CA ARG A 248 24.02 25.03 12.66
C ARG A 248 24.89 23.83 12.92
N VAL A 249 26.08 23.84 12.32
CA VAL A 249 27.16 22.90 12.64
C VAL A 249 27.75 23.31 13.98
N VAL A 250 27.58 22.47 14.99
CA VAL A 250 28.10 22.70 16.34
C VAL A 250 29.56 22.27 16.42
N GLU A 251 29.85 21.10 15.85
CA GLU A 251 31.15 20.42 15.91
C GLU A 251 31.38 19.61 14.63
N ILE A 252 32.64 19.49 14.25
CA ILE A 252 33.16 18.63 13.18
C ILE A 252 34.25 17.81 13.87
N GLY A 253 34.03 16.51 13.97
CA GLY A 253 35.05 15.53 14.39
C GLY A 253 35.78 14.95 13.19
N ASP A 254 36.49 13.84 13.40
CA ASP A 254 37.27 13.20 12.34
C ASP A 254 36.39 12.52 11.28
N ASP A 255 35.27 11.94 11.71
CA ASP A 255 34.34 11.15 10.88
C ASP A 255 32.86 11.55 11.08
N PHE A 256 32.60 12.70 11.70
CA PHE A 256 31.23 13.14 12.00
C PHE A 256 31.05 14.66 12.05
N ILE A 257 29.79 15.08 11.97
CA ILE A 257 29.33 16.41 12.38
C ILE A 257 28.25 16.32 13.44
N SER A 258 28.22 17.31 14.32
CA SER A 258 27.11 17.53 15.26
C SER A 258 26.33 18.75 14.81
N VAL A 259 25.03 18.61 14.55
CA VAL A 259 24.20 19.69 14.02
C VAL A 259 22.96 19.93 14.88
N LYS A 260 22.42 21.14 14.83
CA LYS A 260 21.15 21.48 15.47
C LYS A 260 20.32 22.46 14.64
N PRO A 261 18.98 22.47 14.75
CA PRO A 261 18.13 23.42 14.05
C PRO A 261 18.38 24.87 14.49
N VAL A 262 18.15 25.83 13.59
CA VAL A 262 18.34 27.28 13.81
C VAL A 262 17.01 28.01 13.70
N SER A 263 16.32 28.22 14.82
CA SER A 263 15.32 29.27 15.09
C SER A 263 14.58 29.01 16.42
N LEU A 264 14.28 30.06 17.20
CA LEU A 264 13.49 29.97 18.45
C LEU A 264 12.10 29.36 18.23
N ILE A 265 11.47 29.62 17.08
CA ILE A 265 10.13 29.13 16.72
C ILE A 265 10.19 27.68 16.20
N GLN A 266 11.27 27.30 15.51
CA GLN A 266 11.50 25.92 15.08
C GLN A 266 11.76 25.01 16.30
N LEU A 267 12.49 25.52 17.30
CA LEU A 267 12.75 24.86 18.57
C LEU A 267 11.46 24.58 19.37
N LEU A 268 10.48 25.50 19.33
CA LEU A 268 9.17 25.34 19.98
C LEU A 268 8.22 24.41 19.23
N LYS A 269 8.14 24.51 17.88
CA LYS A 269 7.19 23.70 17.07
C LYS A 269 7.61 22.25 16.87
N THR A 270 8.91 21.95 16.84
CA THR A 270 9.40 20.58 16.55
C THR A 270 9.66 19.75 17.82
N LYS A 271 9.40 20.29 19.02
CA LYS A 271 9.77 19.71 20.33
C LYS A 271 11.28 19.36 20.47
N ASN A 272 12.13 19.82 19.56
CA ASN A 272 13.57 19.52 19.54
C ASN A 272 14.42 20.59 20.24
N PHE A 273 14.03 21.02 21.44
CA PHE A 273 14.77 22.04 22.17
C PHE A 273 16.15 21.49 22.60
N GLY A 274 17.24 22.02 22.02
CA GLY A 274 18.60 21.62 22.40
C GLY A 274 19.07 20.27 21.86
N VAL A 275 18.30 19.58 21.01
CA VAL A 275 18.72 18.29 20.42
C VAL A 275 19.86 18.54 19.43
N ILE A 276 21.02 17.97 19.75
CA ILE A 276 22.18 17.92 18.85
C ILE A 276 22.15 16.54 18.19
N THR A 277 22.06 16.54 16.86
CA THR A 277 22.07 15.32 16.06
C THR A 277 23.49 15.09 15.56
N LYS A 278 24.09 13.95 15.95
CA LYS A 278 25.37 13.47 15.39
C LYS A 278 25.11 12.75 14.06
N ILE A 279 25.83 13.12 13.03
CA ILE A 279 25.76 12.56 11.67
C ILE A 279 27.16 12.11 11.27
N ASN A 280 27.34 10.83 11.02
CA ASN A 280 28.62 10.24 10.63
C ASN A 280 28.87 10.44 9.13
N LEU A 281 30.12 10.23 8.69
CA LEU A 281 30.50 10.34 7.28
C LEU A 281 29.66 9.38 6.43
N SER A 282 29.19 9.88 5.28
CA SER A 282 28.26 9.18 4.38
C SER A 282 26.88 8.86 4.98
N GLU A 283 26.55 9.45 6.14
CA GLU A 283 25.24 9.31 6.76
C GLU A 283 24.33 10.51 6.43
N ARG A 284 23.03 10.23 6.32
CA ARG A 284 21.96 11.21 6.23
C ARG A 284 21.08 11.15 7.48
N LYS A 285 20.67 12.31 8.00
CA LYS A 285 19.68 12.40 9.09
C LYS A 285 18.73 13.59 8.95
N THR A 286 17.52 13.42 9.48
CA THR A 286 16.53 14.50 9.60
C THR A 286 16.83 15.40 10.80
N VAL A 287 16.88 16.72 10.57
CA VAL A 287 17.12 17.76 11.59
C VAL A 287 16.08 18.87 11.44
N GLY A 288 15.01 18.79 12.23
CA GLY A 288 13.88 19.71 12.12
C GLY A 288 13.12 19.54 10.81
N TYR A 289 13.14 20.57 9.95
CA TYR A 289 12.48 20.54 8.63
C TYR A 289 13.41 20.09 7.49
N PHE A 290 14.67 19.76 7.82
CA PHE A 290 15.72 19.53 6.85
C PHE A 290 16.23 18.09 6.90
N SER A 291 16.71 17.62 5.76
CA SER A 291 17.58 16.46 5.66
C SER A 291 19.02 16.95 5.50
N VAL A 292 19.94 16.40 6.30
CA VAL A 292 21.35 16.76 6.34
C VAL A 292 22.17 15.52 6.04
N GLU A 293 23.04 15.60 5.04
CA GLU A 293 23.97 14.55 4.66
C GLU A 293 25.41 15.05 4.80
N LEU A 294 26.27 14.24 5.42
CA LEU A 294 27.70 14.50 5.53
C LEU A 294 28.44 13.74 4.43
N ILE A 295 28.97 14.47 3.45
CA ILE A 295 29.60 13.89 2.27
C ILE A 295 31.09 13.66 2.49
N ASP A 296 31.78 14.61 3.11
CA ASP A 296 33.24 14.62 3.21
C ASP A 296 33.71 15.45 4.41
N ILE A 297 34.91 15.16 4.92
CA ILE A 297 35.60 15.95 5.94
C ILE A 297 37.03 16.21 5.46
N ASP A 298 37.38 17.50 5.38
CA ASP A 298 38.72 17.98 5.03
C ASP A 298 39.24 18.87 6.16
N GLY A 299 39.99 18.25 7.07
CA GLY A 299 40.54 18.87 8.27
C GLY A 299 39.44 19.45 9.17
N ASN A 300 39.37 20.78 9.27
CA ASN A 300 38.35 21.47 10.08
C ASN A 300 37.11 21.91 9.28
N ARG A 301 36.94 21.37 8.08
CA ARG A 301 35.80 21.63 7.20
C ARG A 301 35.04 20.35 6.93
N ALA A 302 33.72 20.42 6.89
CA ALA A 302 32.86 19.33 6.48
C ALA A 302 32.11 19.74 5.20
N LYS A 303 32.01 18.85 4.22
CA LYS A 303 31.13 19.01 3.06
C LYS A 303 29.74 18.49 3.43
N VAL A 304 28.77 19.38 3.47
CA VAL A 304 27.39 19.04 3.84
C VAL A 304 26.45 19.31 2.69
N ARG A 305 25.48 18.40 2.49
CA ARG A 305 24.34 18.59 1.61
C ARG A 305 23.07 18.76 2.45
N LEU A 306 22.35 19.83 2.20
CA LEU A 306 21.12 20.20 2.88
C LEU A 306 19.99 20.28 1.85
N SER A 307 18.86 19.65 2.18
CA SER A 307 17.59 19.81 1.46
C SER A 307 16.44 19.83 2.46
N ASN A 308 15.23 20.18 2.02
CA ASN A 308 14.06 19.98 2.88
C ASN A 308 13.80 18.46 3.01
N LYS A 309 13.24 18.02 4.15
CA LYS A 309 13.06 16.59 4.43
C LYS A 309 12.16 15.84 3.45
N PHE A 310 11.21 16.53 2.81
CA PHE A 310 10.25 15.94 1.89
C PHE A 310 10.87 15.68 0.52
N ASN A 311 11.64 16.65 0.01
CA ASN A 311 12.43 16.46 -1.22
C ASN A 311 13.46 15.32 -1.05
N ALA A 312 14.13 15.25 0.10
CA ALA A 312 15.03 14.13 0.39
C ALA A 312 14.32 12.77 0.43
N TRP A 313 13.09 12.73 0.95
CA TRP A 313 12.28 11.53 1.00
C TRP A 313 11.88 11.06 -0.40
N GLU A 314 11.46 11.97 -1.29
CA GLU A 314 11.22 11.64 -2.69
C GLU A 314 12.47 11.11 -3.38
N GLU A 315 13.59 11.83 -3.29
CA GLU A 315 14.86 11.39 -3.87
C GLU A 315 15.22 9.97 -3.41
N LYS A 316 15.08 9.68 -2.10
CA LYS A 316 15.38 8.37 -1.54
C LYS A 316 14.42 7.29 -2.02
N LEU A 317 13.13 7.57 -2.07
CA LEU A 317 12.14 6.62 -2.56
C LEU A 317 12.37 6.30 -4.04
N PHE A 318 12.78 7.29 -4.84
CA PHE A 318 13.13 7.08 -6.25
C PHE A 318 14.36 6.18 -6.46
N GLU A 319 15.24 6.00 -5.48
CA GLU A 319 16.31 5.00 -5.55
C GLU A 319 15.76 3.56 -5.62
N TYR A 320 14.55 3.31 -5.09
CA TYR A 320 13.85 2.03 -5.18
C TYR A 320 12.97 1.90 -6.43
N ILE A 321 12.39 3.02 -6.89
CA ILE A 321 11.47 3.05 -8.02
C ILE A 321 12.19 3.03 -9.36
N GLN A 322 13.19 3.90 -9.55
CA GLN A 322 13.85 4.08 -10.85
C GLN A 322 14.44 2.78 -11.44
N PRO A 323 15.05 1.87 -10.66
CA PRO A 323 15.53 0.59 -11.19
C PRO A 323 14.43 -0.31 -11.76
N LYS A 324 13.17 -0.05 -11.44
CA LYS A 324 11.99 -0.79 -11.88
C LYS A 324 11.21 -0.10 -13.00
N TYR A 325 11.64 1.08 -13.45
CA TYR A 325 10.94 1.79 -14.52
C TYR A 325 10.78 0.91 -15.77
N GLY A 326 9.54 0.79 -16.27
CA GLY A 326 9.15 -0.08 -17.40
C GLY A 326 8.86 -1.53 -17.01
N ASP A 327 8.95 -1.86 -15.72
CA ASP A 327 8.67 -3.18 -15.15
C ASP A 327 8.04 -3.05 -13.75
N ILE A 328 7.33 -1.94 -13.48
CA ILE A 328 6.68 -1.74 -12.19
C ILE A 328 5.42 -2.61 -12.11
N THR A 329 5.37 -3.45 -11.08
CA THR A 329 4.24 -4.35 -10.80
C THR A 329 3.53 -3.99 -9.50
N LEU A 330 2.36 -4.61 -9.28
CA LEU A 330 1.67 -4.60 -7.98
C LEU A 330 2.58 -5.05 -6.83
N LYS A 331 3.45 -6.05 -7.08
CA LYS A 331 4.33 -6.57 -6.04
C LYS A 331 5.37 -5.54 -5.63
N ASP A 332 5.88 -4.75 -6.56
CA ASP A 332 6.79 -3.65 -6.25
C ASP A 332 6.11 -2.61 -5.36
N MET A 333 4.85 -2.23 -5.66
CA MET A 333 4.06 -1.33 -4.83
C MET A 333 3.82 -1.87 -3.40
N MET A 334 3.50 -3.16 -3.25
CA MET A 334 3.36 -3.82 -1.95
C MET A 334 4.68 -3.85 -1.15
N ASN A 335 5.82 -3.95 -1.83
CA ASN A 335 7.12 -3.91 -1.19
C ASN A 335 7.49 -2.48 -0.77
N TRP A 336 7.21 -1.49 -1.63
CA TRP A 336 7.47 -0.09 -1.34
C TRP A 336 6.63 0.43 -0.19
N SER A 337 5.36 0.03 -0.07
CA SER A 337 4.50 0.39 1.07
C SER A 337 5.03 -0.11 2.42
N ARG A 338 5.92 -1.10 2.42
CA ARG A 338 6.53 -1.71 3.61
C ARG A 338 7.92 -1.17 3.93
N LEU A 339 8.43 -0.18 3.19
CA LEU A 339 9.75 0.39 3.49
C LEU A 339 9.75 1.07 4.87
N HIS A 340 10.74 0.74 5.68
CA HIS A 340 10.90 1.26 7.03
C HIS A 340 11.93 2.38 7.10
N LYS A 341 12.05 2.98 8.29
CA LYS A 341 12.97 4.08 8.55
C LYS A 341 14.41 3.77 8.15
N ASN A 342 14.86 2.54 8.36
CA ASN A 342 16.23 2.13 8.05
C ASN A 342 16.46 1.99 6.54
N ASP A 343 15.44 1.59 5.78
CA ASP A 343 15.49 1.53 4.32
C ASP A 343 15.58 2.94 3.70
N LEU A 344 14.94 3.91 4.36
CA LEU A 344 14.87 5.30 3.89
C LEU A 344 15.88 6.24 4.56
N ASP A 345 17.06 5.76 4.95
CA ASP A 345 18.15 6.56 5.55
C ASP A 345 17.69 7.43 6.75
N GLY A 346 16.85 6.89 7.62
CA GLY A 346 16.31 7.61 8.77
C GLY A 346 15.22 8.64 8.44
N LEU A 347 14.82 8.75 7.17
CA LEU A 347 13.66 9.53 6.73
C LEU A 347 12.37 8.82 7.15
N ARG A 348 11.25 9.45 6.81
CA ARG A 348 9.92 8.97 7.16
C ARG A 348 9.65 7.59 6.50
N PRO A 349 9.27 6.55 7.25
CA PRO A 349 8.90 5.24 6.71
C PRO A 349 7.70 5.31 5.76
N MET A 350 7.47 4.28 4.94
CA MET A 350 6.20 4.05 4.26
C MET A 350 5.16 3.38 5.18
N CYS A 351 5.57 2.37 5.98
CA CYS A 351 4.74 1.78 7.05
C CYS A 351 5.13 2.39 8.40
N GLU A 352 4.25 3.19 9.02
CA GLU A 352 4.58 4.00 10.19
C GLU A 352 3.85 3.56 11.47
N GLY A 353 4.58 3.05 12.46
CA GLY A 353 4.02 2.72 13.78
C GLY A 353 3.52 3.90 14.62
N ALA A 354 3.66 5.14 14.13
CA ALA A 354 3.11 6.32 14.81
C ALA A 354 1.60 6.48 14.55
N PHE A 355 1.05 5.80 13.55
CA PHE A 355 -0.33 5.97 13.08
C PHE A 355 -1.09 4.66 13.20
N GLU A 356 -1.65 4.42 14.40
CA GLU A 356 -2.34 3.18 14.76
C GLU A 356 -3.33 2.69 13.70
N PHE A 357 -4.01 3.59 13.00
CA PHE A 357 -5.03 3.20 12.04
C PHE A 357 -4.64 3.29 10.57
N GLU A 358 -3.34 3.37 10.26
CA GLU A 358 -2.81 3.46 8.90
C GLU A 358 -3.23 2.25 8.04
N ALA A 359 -3.79 2.49 6.85
CA ALA A 359 -4.13 1.42 5.91
C ALA A 359 -3.60 1.73 4.51
N VAL A 360 -3.51 0.69 3.69
CA VAL A 360 -2.92 0.80 2.35
C VAL A 360 -3.83 0.13 1.34
N ALA A 361 -4.05 0.79 0.20
CA ALA A 361 -4.55 0.11 -0.99
C ALA A 361 -3.68 0.41 -2.20
N ILE A 362 -3.64 -0.55 -3.11
CA ILE A 362 -2.99 -0.43 -4.41
C ILE A 362 -4.02 -0.74 -5.48
N TYR A 363 -4.25 0.17 -6.40
CA TYR A 363 -5.17 -0.02 -7.52
C TYR A 363 -4.39 -0.33 -8.78
N LYS A 364 -4.86 -1.32 -9.55
CA LYS A 364 -4.38 -1.66 -10.88
C LYS A 364 -5.53 -1.46 -11.86
N ILE A 365 -5.36 -0.48 -12.74
CA ILE A 365 -6.37 -0.06 -13.71
C ILE A 365 -5.90 -0.52 -15.09
N PRO A 366 -6.52 -1.54 -15.69
CA PRO A 366 -6.18 -1.96 -17.03
C PRO A 366 -6.63 -0.95 -18.08
N ASP A 367 -5.98 -0.95 -19.23
CA ASP A 367 -6.32 -0.06 -20.35
C ASP A 367 -7.69 -0.42 -20.97
N GLU A 368 -8.07 -1.70 -20.93
CA GLU A 368 -9.31 -2.25 -21.49
C GLU A 368 -10.12 -3.03 -20.44
N ASN A 369 -11.45 -3.06 -20.62
CA ASN A 369 -12.41 -3.74 -19.74
C ASN A 369 -12.28 -3.32 -18.26
N TYR A 370 -11.91 -2.06 -18.01
CA TYR A 370 -11.64 -1.53 -16.68
C TYR A 370 -12.87 -1.57 -15.77
N GLU A 371 -14.08 -1.52 -16.32
CA GLU A 371 -15.35 -1.62 -15.61
C GLU A 371 -15.55 -3.01 -14.97
N LEU A 372 -14.82 -4.03 -15.45
CA LEU A 372 -14.81 -5.38 -14.90
C LEU A 372 -13.50 -5.70 -14.17
N LEU A 373 -12.37 -5.35 -14.77
CA LEU A 373 -11.03 -5.86 -14.41
C LEU A 373 -10.18 -4.88 -13.61
N SER A 374 -10.67 -3.66 -13.32
CA SER A 374 -10.01 -2.80 -12.35
C SER A 374 -10.06 -3.46 -10.98
N GLU A 375 -8.89 -3.57 -10.36
CA GLU A 375 -8.73 -4.26 -9.10
C GLU A 375 -8.03 -3.37 -8.09
N GLY A 376 -8.38 -3.57 -6.82
CA GLY A 376 -7.65 -3.03 -5.68
C GLY A 376 -7.08 -4.15 -4.82
N TRP A 377 -5.95 -3.85 -4.18
CA TRP A 377 -5.28 -4.72 -3.23
C TRP A 377 -5.23 -4.01 -1.89
N PHE A 378 -6.05 -4.46 -0.95
CA PHE A 378 -6.23 -3.82 0.35
C PHE A 378 -5.41 -4.50 1.44
N SER A 379 -4.80 -3.69 2.29
CA SER A 379 -4.15 -4.09 3.53
C SER A 379 -4.81 -3.34 4.70
N ALA A 380 -5.46 -4.10 5.57
CA ALA A 380 -6.16 -3.58 6.73
C ALA A 380 -5.16 -3.27 7.87
N ASN A 381 -5.09 -2.01 8.29
CA ASN A 381 -4.39 -1.54 9.49
C ASN A 381 -2.97 -2.09 9.68
N HIS A 382 -2.06 -1.45 8.93
CA HIS A 382 -0.64 -1.66 8.64
C HIS A 382 -0.29 -2.78 7.64
N ALA A 383 0.29 -2.37 6.51
CA ALA A 383 0.83 -3.24 5.45
C ALA A 383 1.93 -4.18 5.92
N CYS A 384 2.63 -3.81 6.98
CA CYS A 384 3.72 -4.61 7.54
C CYS A 384 3.23 -5.73 8.49
N SER A 385 1.95 -5.74 8.88
CA SER A 385 1.33 -6.75 9.75
C SER A 385 0.04 -7.36 9.18
N SER A 386 -0.27 -7.09 7.91
CA SER A 386 -1.40 -7.69 7.20
C SER A 386 -1.02 -8.24 5.84
N ILE A 387 -1.85 -9.16 5.35
CA ILE A 387 -1.78 -9.72 4.00
C ILE A 387 -2.61 -8.83 3.08
N TYR A 388 -2.04 -8.42 1.94
CA TYR A 388 -2.82 -7.76 0.89
C TYR A 388 -3.87 -8.72 0.30
N VAL A 389 -5.12 -8.27 0.23
CA VAL A 389 -6.24 -9.03 -0.33
C VAL A 389 -6.81 -8.32 -1.55
N PRO A 390 -7.21 -9.06 -2.60
CA PRO A 390 -7.81 -8.47 -3.79
C PRO A 390 -9.28 -8.10 -3.56
N PHE A 391 -9.74 -7.14 -4.36
CA PHE A 391 -11.14 -6.89 -4.67
C PHE A 391 -11.21 -6.34 -6.10
N HIS A 392 -12.21 -6.72 -6.88
CA HIS A 392 -12.48 -6.16 -8.19
C HIS A 392 -13.63 -5.16 -8.09
N ILE A 393 -13.61 -4.13 -8.94
CA ILE A 393 -14.70 -3.15 -8.97
C ILE A 393 -16.05 -3.79 -9.31
N CYS A 394 -16.05 -4.92 -10.02
CA CYS A 394 -17.25 -5.67 -10.35
C CYS A 394 -17.80 -6.52 -9.20
N ASP A 395 -17.10 -6.62 -8.05
CA ASP A 395 -17.49 -7.45 -6.91
C ASP A 395 -18.84 -7.04 -6.33
N THR A 396 -19.71 -8.01 -6.04
CA THR A 396 -21.03 -7.74 -5.44
C THR A 396 -21.00 -7.78 -3.92
N GLU A 397 -19.98 -8.39 -3.34
CA GLU A 397 -19.85 -8.61 -1.90
C GLU A 397 -18.37 -8.53 -1.49
N ILE A 398 -18.10 -8.13 -0.25
CA ILE A 398 -16.79 -8.22 0.40
C ILE A 398 -16.93 -9.21 1.56
N TYR A 399 -15.86 -9.95 1.86
CA TYR A 399 -15.87 -10.84 3.02
C TYR A 399 -16.05 -10.05 4.32
N ASP A 400 -17.05 -10.41 5.13
CA ASP A 400 -17.52 -9.66 6.31
C ASP A 400 -16.40 -9.08 7.20
N ASN A 401 -15.32 -9.82 7.43
CA ASN A 401 -14.23 -9.38 8.30
C ASN A 401 -13.48 -8.14 7.76
N TYR A 402 -13.55 -7.86 6.47
CA TYR A 402 -13.01 -6.64 5.84
C TYR A 402 -14.06 -5.52 5.73
N GLU A 403 -15.34 -5.80 5.97
CA GLU A 403 -16.40 -4.78 6.05
C GLU A 403 -16.64 -4.30 7.48
N ASN A 404 -16.48 -5.17 8.47
CA ASN A 404 -16.79 -4.90 9.88
C ASN A 404 -15.58 -4.50 10.75
N GLY A 405 -14.37 -4.51 10.19
CA GLY A 405 -13.14 -4.11 10.88
C GLY A 405 -12.41 -5.22 11.63
N ASN A 406 -12.92 -6.46 11.67
CA ASN A 406 -12.24 -7.56 12.35
C ASN A 406 -10.85 -7.86 11.77
N ALA A 407 -10.68 -7.76 10.45
CA ALA A 407 -9.39 -7.93 9.79
C ALA A 407 -8.39 -6.84 10.21
N ALA A 408 -8.86 -5.58 10.28
CA ALA A 408 -8.05 -4.47 10.78
C ALA A 408 -7.62 -4.69 12.23
N GLN A 409 -8.53 -5.08 13.11
CA GLN A 409 -8.21 -5.36 14.51
C GLN A 409 -7.21 -6.51 14.65
N LEU A 410 -7.36 -7.57 13.84
CA LEU A 410 -6.42 -8.69 13.83
C LEU A 410 -5.02 -8.25 13.40
N SER A 411 -4.91 -7.38 12.39
CA SER A 411 -3.61 -6.84 11.96
C SER A 411 -2.94 -6.02 13.07
N LEU A 412 -3.69 -5.18 13.78
CA LEU A 412 -3.16 -4.43 14.95
C LEU A 412 -2.67 -5.37 16.05
N ASN A 413 -3.44 -6.41 16.37
CA ASN A 413 -3.04 -7.41 17.36
C ASN A 413 -1.76 -8.14 16.92
N LEU A 414 -1.59 -8.41 15.62
CA LEU A 414 -0.39 -9.02 15.07
C LEU A 414 0.80 -8.06 15.16
N LEU A 415 0.59 -6.77 14.87
CA LEU A 415 1.62 -5.75 14.99
C LEU A 415 2.12 -5.62 16.43
N ASP A 416 1.21 -5.59 17.41
CA ASP A 416 1.56 -5.53 18.84
C ASP A 416 2.40 -6.73 19.29
N VAL A 417 2.12 -7.90 18.73
CA VAL A 417 2.79 -9.16 19.09
C VAL A 417 4.15 -9.33 18.40
N TYR A 418 4.25 -8.95 17.13
CA TYR A 418 5.36 -9.30 16.26
C TYR A 418 6.21 -8.09 15.81
N GLY A 419 5.70 -6.88 15.95
CA GLY A 419 6.33 -5.66 15.43
C GLY A 419 6.29 -5.57 13.90
N HIS A 420 6.88 -4.49 13.38
CA HIS A 420 6.77 -4.11 11.96
C HIS A 420 7.56 -5.01 10.98
N ASP A 421 8.66 -5.65 11.40
CA ASP A 421 9.59 -6.31 10.46
C ASP A 421 9.45 -7.84 10.36
N PHE A 422 8.53 -8.45 11.12
CA PHE A 422 8.53 -9.90 11.29
C PHE A 422 7.62 -10.64 10.29
N LEU A 423 6.39 -10.16 10.07
CA LEU A 423 5.38 -10.89 9.31
C LEU A 423 5.41 -10.59 7.81
N SER A 424 5.86 -9.41 7.39
CA SER A 424 5.95 -8.96 5.99
C SER A 424 6.51 -10.04 5.05
N ASN A 425 7.63 -10.68 5.42
CA ASN A 425 8.25 -11.73 4.60
C ASN A 425 7.43 -13.02 4.51
N ASN A 426 6.69 -13.36 5.57
CA ASN A 426 5.82 -14.54 5.59
C ASN A 426 4.56 -14.30 4.77
N PHE A 427 3.94 -13.13 4.93
CA PHE A 427 2.73 -12.71 4.20
C PHE A 427 2.98 -12.48 2.72
N SER A 428 4.19 -12.02 2.36
CA SER A 428 4.62 -11.90 0.97
C SER A 428 4.48 -13.19 0.16
N LYS A 429 4.61 -14.37 0.79
CA LYS A 429 4.40 -15.68 0.12
C LYS A 429 2.93 -15.94 -0.20
N THR A 430 2.03 -15.62 0.73
CA THR A 430 0.58 -15.72 0.50
C THR A 430 0.15 -14.80 -0.63
N GLU A 431 0.63 -13.55 -0.61
CA GLU A 431 0.34 -12.56 -1.66
C GLU A 431 0.84 -13.00 -3.03
N GLN A 432 2.01 -13.66 -3.11
CA GLN A 432 2.52 -14.20 -4.37
C GLN A 432 1.60 -15.28 -4.96
N VAL A 433 1.01 -16.14 -4.10
CA VAL A 433 -0.01 -17.10 -4.55
C VAL A 433 -1.23 -16.36 -5.08
N PHE A 434 -1.75 -15.41 -4.32
CA PHE A 434 -2.95 -14.68 -4.70
C PHE A 434 -2.77 -13.92 -6.02
N LEU A 435 -1.66 -13.18 -6.16
CA LEU A 435 -1.32 -12.49 -7.40
C LEU A 435 -1.31 -13.45 -8.60
N ARG A 436 -0.70 -14.62 -8.46
CA ARG A 436 -0.67 -15.62 -9.54
C ARG A 436 -2.05 -16.15 -9.89
N GLU A 437 -2.87 -16.43 -8.87
CA GLU A 437 -4.21 -16.98 -9.06
C GLU A 437 -5.16 -15.96 -9.68
N ILE A 438 -5.10 -14.69 -9.26
CA ILE A 438 -5.83 -13.59 -9.93
C ILE A 438 -5.43 -13.48 -11.39
N GLU A 439 -4.13 -13.48 -11.72
CA GLU A 439 -3.68 -13.42 -13.11
C GLU A 439 -4.16 -14.63 -13.95
N ASN A 440 -4.27 -15.81 -13.35
CA ASN A 440 -4.85 -16.98 -14.02
C ASN A 440 -6.35 -16.78 -14.30
N PHE A 441 -7.12 -16.27 -13.34
CA PHE A 441 -8.55 -15.98 -13.54
C PHE A 441 -8.79 -14.84 -14.54
N LYS A 442 -7.91 -13.83 -14.60
CA LYS A 442 -7.98 -12.77 -15.62
C LYS A 442 -7.70 -13.30 -17.03
N LYS A 443 -6.69 -14.16 -17.19
CA LYS A 443 -6.45 -14.85 -18.48
C LYS A 443 -7.65 -15.69 -18.90
N LEU A 444 -8.26 -16.37 -17.94
CA LEU A 444 -9.49 -17.13 -18.18
C LEU A 444 -10.64 -16.21 -18.62
N SER A 445 -10.81 -15.06 -17.96
CA SER A 445 -11.90 -14.14 -18.27
C SER A 445 -11.78 -13.60 -19.69
N TYR A 446 -10.59 -13.24 -20.16
CA TYR A 446 -10.37 -12.80 -21.55
C TYR A 446 -10.77 -13.86 -22.60
N ASN A 447 -10.67 -15.15 -22.27
CA ASN A 447 -11.02 -16.24 -23.19
C ASN A 447 -12.52 -16.58 -23.21
N ILE A 448 -13.30 -16.09 -22.25
CA ILE A 448 -14.72 -16.43 -22.05
C ILE A 448 -15.64 -15.19 -22.25
N LEU A 449 -15.13 -14.11 -22.85
CA LEU A 449 -15.86 -12.84 -23.05
C LEU A 449 -17.12 -12.91 -23.95
N ASP A 450 -17.55 -14.09 -24.40
CA ASP A 450 -18.83 -14.27 -25.09
C ASP A 450 -20.01 -14.39 -24.08
N ASP A 451 -20.49 -13.21 -23.66
CA ASP A 451 -21.85 -12.75 -23.27
C ASP A 451 -22.84 -13.65 -22.48
N THR A 452 -22.39 -14.69 -21.77
CA THR A 452 -23.26 -15.50 -20.88
C THR A 452 -22.73 -15.70 -19.47
N THR A 453 -21.47 -15.35 -19.19
CA THR A 453 -20.84 -15.54 -17.88
C THR A 453 -20.98 -14.31 -17.00
N ASP A 454 -21.47 -14.50 -15.79
CA ASP A 454 -21.54 -13.45 -14.77
C ASP A 454 -20.15 -13.22 -14.15
N PHE A 455 -19.34 -12.38 -14.80
CA PHE A 455 -17.97 -12.07 -14.37
C PHE A 455 -17.91 -11.47 -12.97
N SER A 456 -18.88 -10.62 -12.61
CA SER A 456 -19.02 -10.09 -11.25
C SER A 456 -19.09 -11.22 -10.22
N LYS A 457 -19.92 -12.25 -10.45
CA LYS A 457 -19.98 -13.41 -9.57
C LYS A 457 -18.67 -14.21 -9.55
N LEU A 458 -17.99 -14.36 -10.69
CA LEU A 458 -16.73 -15.10 -10.75
C LEU A 458 -15.67 -14.42 -9.87
N PHE A 459 -15.44 -13.12 -10.06
CA PHE A 459 -14.45 -12.38 -9.27
C PHE A 459 -14.87 -12.27 -7.81
N THR A 460 -16.16 -12.07 -7.51
CA THR A 460 -16.65 -12.07 -6.11
C THR A 460 -16.33 -13.39 -5.41
N ILE A 461 -16.54 -14.55 -6.06
CA ILE A 461 -16.21 -15.87 -5.50
C ILE A 461 -14.72 -15.98 -5.20
N VAL A 462 -13.87 -15.53 -6.12
CA VAL A 462 -12.41 -15.64 -6.00
C VAL A 462 -11.87 -14.69 -4.93
N ASP A 463 -12.29 -13.43 -4.94
CA ASP A 463 -11.77 -12.40 -4.06
C ASP A 463 -12.20 -12.59 -2.62
N THR A 464 -13.49 -12.88 -2.37
CA THR A 464 -13.98 -13.15 -1.02
C THR A 464 -13.33 -14.41 -0.40
N ALA A 465 -13.02 -15.41 -1.22
CA ALA A 465 -12.26 -16.59 -0.80
C ALA A 465 -10.82 -16.22 -0.43
N MET A 466 -10.11 -15.45 -1.26
CA MET A 466 -8.75 -14.99 -0.93
C MET A 466 -8.71 -14.11 0.32
N GLN A 467 -9.72 -13.25 0.50
CA GLN A 467 -9.92 -12.46 1.72
C GLN A 467 -10.08 -13.37 2.94
N ARG A 468 -10.91 -14.42 2.86
CA ARG A 468 -11.08 -15.42 3.92
C ARG A 468 -9.80 -16.19 4.21
N GLN A 469 -9.07 -16.64 3.18
CA GLN A 469 -7.79 -17.33 3.32
C GLN A 469 -6.72 -16.47 3.99
N ALA A 470 -6.64 -15.18 3.65
CA ALA A 470 -5.78 -14.22 4.32
C ALA A 470 -6.15 -14.05 5.80
N PHE A 471 -7.44 -13.90 6.11
CA PHE A 471 -7.90 -13.76 7.48
C PHE A 471 -7.52 -14.99 8.33
N LEU A 472 -7.82 -16.20 7.84
CA LEU A 472 -7.48 -17.46 8.52
C LEU A 472 -5.96 -17.61 8.70
N THR A 473 -5.17 -17.20 7.70
CA THR A 473 -3.70 -17.20 7.79
C THR A 473 -3.20 -16.26 8.87
N GLN A 474 -3.73 -15.04 8.94
CA GLN A 474 -3.40 -14.07 9.98
C GLN A 474 -3.80 -14.57 11.38
N GLU A 475 -4.96 -15.22 11.51
CA GLU A 475 -5.39 -15.84 12.77
C GLU A 475 -4.45 -16.96 13.20
N LEU A 476 -3.94 -17.80 12.29
CA LEU A 476 -2.93 -18.82 12.63
C LEU A 476 -1.69 -18.19 13.27
N TRP A 477 -1.20 -17.07 12.73
CA TRP A 477 -0.07 -16.34 13.33
C TRP A 477 -0.43 -15.72 14.68
N PHE A 478 -1.65 -15.22 14.84
CA PHE A 478 -2.08 -14.68 16.13
C PHE A 478 -2.22 -15.78 17.19
N GLU A 479 -2.82 -16.92 16.87
CA GLU A 479 -2.92 -18.06 17.79
C GLU A 479 -1.55 -18.66 18.14
N SER A 480 -0.61 -18.64 17.19
CA SER A 480 0.75 -19.13 17.45
C SER A 480 1.50 -18.31 18.51
N SER A 481 1.12 -17.05 18.72
CA SER A 481 1.72 -16.20 19.74
C SER A 481 1.28 -16.55 21.16
N LYS A 482 0.15 -17.27 21.30
CA LYS A 482 -0.47 -17.66 22.56
C LYS A 482 -0.04 -19.05 23.05
N THR A 483 0.69 -19.82 22.24
CA THR A 483 1.11 -21.19 22.58
C THR A 483 2.54 -21.24 23.11
N SER A 484 2.82 -22.25 23.97
CA SER A 484 4.16 -22.54 24.47
C SER A 484 5.12 -23.01 23.37
N ASN A 485 4.61 -23.58 22.26
CA ASN A 485 5.40 -24.12 21.15
C ASN A 485 5.53 -23.10 19.99
N LYS A 486 5.58 -21.80 20.32
CA LYS A 486 5.54 -20.69 19.35
C LYS A 486 6.57 -20.85 18.24
N ASN A 487 7.82 -21.18 18.58
CA ASN A 487 8.90 -21.22 17.59
C ASN A 487 8.73 -22.37 16.57
N GLU A 488 8.36 -23.56 17.04
CA GLU A 488 8.10 -24.72 16.19
C GLU A 488 6.89 -24.48 15.29
N ILE A 489 5.81 -23.93 15.85
CA ILE A 489 4.59 -23.62 15.09
C ILE A 489 4.88 -22.54 14.05
N ASN A 490 5.57 -21.45 14.40
CA ASN A 490 5.94 -20.39 13.46
C ASN A 490 6.77 -20.94 12.29
N LYS A 491 7.68 -21.87 12.56
CA LYS A 491 8.45 -22.54 11.51
C LYS A 491 7.53 -23.33 10.57
N ILE A 492 6.54 -24.04 11.08
CA ILE A 492 5.56 -24.77 10.26
C ILE A 492 4.70 -23.78 9.45
N LEU A 493 4.12 -22.77 10.10
CA LEU A 493 3.27 -21.76 9.46
C LEU A 493 3.98 -21.00 8.34
N SER A 494 5.27 -20.70 8.48
CA SER A 494 6.08 -20.04 7.45
C SER A 494 6.20 -20.82 6.12
N THR A 495 5.74 -22.07 6.08
CA THR A 495 5.88 -22.98 4.94
C THR A 495 4.57 -23.37 4.26
N ILE A 496 3.40 -23.03 4.83
CA ILE A 496 2.10 -23.51 4.32
C ILE A 496 1.74 -22.91 2.96
N TRP A 497 2.20 -21.68 2.70
CA TRP A 497 2.07 -20.99 1.42
C TRP A 497 3.35 -21.14 0.60
N ASN A 498 3.20 -21.46 -0.69
CA ASN A 498 4.29 -21.70 -1.63
C ASN A 498 4.01 -21.00 -2.98
N ILE A 499 4.63 -21.39 -4.09
CA ILE A 499 4.52 -20.69 -5.39
C ILE A 499 3.12 -20.65 -6.05
N ASN A 500 2.15 -21.43 -5.58
CA ASN A 500 0.76 -21.52 -6.08
C ASN A 500 -0.10 -22.34 -5.11
N TYR A 501 -1.40 -22.50 -5.40
CA TYR A 501 -2.30 -23.33 -4.58
C TYR A 501 -1.94 -24.81 -4.55
N SER A 502 -1.63 -25.45 -5.69
CA SER A 502 -1.24 -26.88 -5.76
C SER A 502 -0.12 -27.24 -4.76
N LYS A 503 1.01 -26.53 -4.82
CA LYS A 503 2.14 -26.73 -3.91
C LYS A 503 1.81 -26.29 -2.48
N SER A 504 0.95 -25.28 -2.30
CA SER A 504 0.50 -24.86 -0.96
C SER A 504 -0.36 -25.94 -0.29
N LEU A 505 -1.29 -26.58 -0.99
CA LEU A 505 -2.10 -27.70 -0.48
C LEU A 505 -1.22 -28.87 -0.02
N TYR A 506 -0.15 -29.19 -0.77
CA TYR A 506 0.84 -30.17 -0.35
C TYR A 506 1.59 -29.77 0.92
N LYS A 507 1.94 -28.49 1.07
CA LYS A 507 2.59 -27.99 2.29
C LYS A 507 1.64 -27.95 3.49
N MET A 508 0.37 -27.60 3.28
CA MET A 508 -0.68 -27.62 4.30
C MET A 508 -0.91 -29.03 4.85
N LYS A 509 -0.97 -30.04 3.98
CA LYS A 509 -1.01 -31.46 4.37
C LYS A 509 0.13 -31.81 5.34
N ASN A 510 1.37 -31.52 4.94
CA ASN A 510 2.55 -31.79 5.76
C ASN A 510 2.52 -30.99 7.08
N ALA A 511 2.04 -29.76 7.06
CA ALA A 511 1.90 -28.92 8.25
C ALA A 511 0.93 -29.53 9.26
N VAL A 512 -0.24 -30.01 8.83
CA VAL A 512 -1.22 -30.66 9.71
C VAL A 512 -0.66 -31.94 10.35
N ILE A 513 0.07 -32.76 9.58
CA ILE A 513 0.73 -33.97 10.10
C ILE A 513 1.78 -33.60 11.16
N ASN A 514 2.62 -32.60 10.87
CA ASN A 514 3.64 -32.14 11.80
C ASN A 514 3.03 -31.55 13.07
N ILE A 515 1.98 -30.74 12.97
CA ILE A 515 1.26 -30.15 14.11
C ILE A 515 0.63 -31.25 14.99
N THR A 516 0.09 -32.30 14.37
CA THR A 516 -0.48 -33.45 15.09
C THR A 516 0.57 -34.12 15.98
N SER A 517 1.82 -34.22 15.52
CA SER A 517 2.92 -34.78 16.32
C SER A 517 3.29 -33.94 17.54
N LEU A 518 3.01 -32.63 17.52
CA LEU A 518 3.37 -31.69 18.59
C LEU A 518 2.37 -31.64 19.75
N ARG A 519 1.28 -32.42 19.70
CA ARG A 519 0.19 -32.42 20.72
C ARG A 519 -0.31 -31.01 21.07
N THR A 520 -0.40 -30.14 20.06
CA THR A 520 -0.86 -28.75 20.20
C THR A 520 -2.39 -28.65 20.02
N SER A 521 -2.93 -27.46 20.29
CA SER A 521 -4.36 -27.14 20.11
C SER A 521 -4.85 -27.53 18.71
N SER A 522 -6.07 -28.09 18.60
CA SER A 522 -6.68 -28.46 17.32
C SER A 522 -6.87 -27.25 16.40
N VAL A 523 -7.00 -26.05 16.99
CA VAL A 523 -7.24 -24.77 16.29
C VAL A 523 -6.31 -24.56 15.09
N PHE A 524 -5.03 -24.93 15.19
CA PHE A 524 -4.10 -24.78 14.06
C PHE A 524 -4.44 -25.73 12.90
N LYS A 525 -4.77 -26.98 13.22
CA LYS A 525 -5.16 -27.97 12.20
C LYS A 525 -6.46 -27.57 11.54
N ASP A 526 -7.45 -27.18 12.35
CA ASP A 526 -8.78 -26.82 11.89
C ASP A 526 -8.72 -25.61 10.95
N LYS A 527 -7.95 -24.58 11.29
CA LYS A 527 -7.75 -23.41 10.40
C LYS A 527 -6.97 -23.75 9.12
N ILE A 528 -5.92 -24.58 9.17
CA ILE A 528 -5.19 -25.01 7.96
C ILE A 528 -6.10 -25.84 7.04
N VAL A 529 -6.89 -26.75 7.61
CA VAL A 529 -7.89 -27.54 6.87
C VAL A 529 -8.95 -26.62 6.24
N ASN A 530 -9.44 -25.63 6.97
CA ASN A 530 -10.41 -24.66 6.44
C ASN A 530 -9.84 -23.84 5.28
N ILE A 531 -8.57 -23.44 5.32
CA ILE A 531 -7.90 -22.78 4.18
C ILE A 531 -7.86 -23.73 2.97
N ALA A 532 -7.47 -24.98 3.17
CA ALA A 532 -7.41 -25.97 2.08
C ALA A 532 -8.78 -26.24 1.45
N PHE A 533 -9.83 -26.32 2.26
CA PHE A 533 -11.20 -26.44 1.78
C PHE A 533 -11.65 -25.23 0.99
N ASP A 534 -11.33 -24.03 1.47
CA ASP A 534 -11.71 -22.79 0.81
C ASP A 534 -11.09 -22.67 -0.60
N ILE A 535 -9.81 -23.04 -0.73
CA ILE A 535 -9.11 -23.13 -2.03
C ILE A 535 -9.88 -24.05 -3.01
N CYS A 536 -10.20 -25.28 -2.59
CA CYS A 536 -10.92 -26.23 -3.45
C CYS A 536 -12.35 -25.79 -3.75
N LYS A 537 -13.06 -25.26 -2.75
CA LYS A 537 -14.44 -24.82 -2.91
C LYS A 537 -14.54 -23.67 -3.91
N THR A 538 -13.57 -22.76 -3.90
CA THR A 538 -13.44 -21.66 -4.87
C THR A 538 -13.34 -22.20 -6.31
N LYS A 539 -12.48 -23.19 -6.55
CA LYS A 539 -12.31 -23.80 -7.88
C LYS A 539 -13.56 -24.57 -8.33
N ILE A 540 -14.21 -25.32 -7.42
CA ILE A 540 -15.49 -26.00 -7.71
C ILE A 540 -16.56 -24.97 -8.09
N ASN A 541 -16.74 -23.93 -7.27
CA ASN A 541 -17.77 -22.91 -7.51
C ASN A 541 -17.52 -22.16 -8.83
N SER A 542 -16.26 -21.83 -9.13
CA SER A 542 -15.87 -21.19 -10.40
C SER A 542 -16.16 -22.11 -11.59
N THR A 543 -15.80 -23.39 -11.50
CA THR A 543 -16.07 -24.40 -12.54
C THR A 543 -17.56 -24.56 -12.80
N LYS A 544 -18.36 -24.60 -11.72
CA LYS A 544 -19.82 -24.69 -11.79
C LYS A 544 -20.44 -23.45 -12.42
N LEU A 545 -19.94 -22.26 -12.07
CA LEU A 545 -20.41 -20.99 -12.62
C LEU A 545 -20.23 -20.93 -14.15
N LEU A 546 -19.14 -21.51 -14.65
CA LEU A 546 -18.86 -21.63 -16.08
C LEU A 546 -19.64 -22.75 -16.78
N GLY A 547 -20.60 -23.38 -16.10
CA GLY A 547 -21.53 -24.36 -16.70
C GLY A 547 -20.99 -25.79 -16.80
N TYR A 548 -19.82 -26.09 -16.23
CA TYR A 548 -19.29 -27.44 -16.21
C TYR A 548 -19.97 -28.30 -15.14
N ASN A 549 -20.14 -29.60 -15.41
CA ASN A 549 -20.71 -30.53 -14.45
C ASN A 549 -19.72 -30.83 -13.32
N THR A 550 -20.05 -30.39 -12.10
CA THR A 550 -19.22 -30.56 -10.90
C THR A 550 -19.71 -31.66 -9.95
N SER A 551 -20.74 -32.45 -10.29
CA SER A 551 -21.38 -33.38 -9.34
C SER A 551 -20.40 -34.38 -8.71
N ILE A 552 -19.52 -34.97 -9.53
CA ILE A 552 -18.50 -35.92 -9.06
C ILE A 552 -17.52 -35.24 -8.10
N VAL A 553 -17.08 -34.04 -8.44
CA VAL A 553 -16.11 -33.28 -7.64
C VAL A 553 -16.74 -32.79 -6.33
N GLU A 554 -18.03 -32.43 -6.34
CA GLU A 554 -18.81 -32.06 -5.15
C GLU A 554 -18.99 -33.27 -4.20
N ASP A 555 -19.30 -34.44 -4.72
CA ASP A 555 -19.35 -35.69 -3.93
C ASP A 555 -17.98 -36.03 -3.35
N GLU A 556 -16.93 -35.85 -4.15
CA GLU A 556 -15.56 -36.08 -3.68
C GLU A 556 -15.16 -35.12 -2.57
N TYR A 557 -15.58 -33.85 -2.68
CA TYR A 557 -15.37 -32.81 -1.68
C TYR A 557 -16.04 -33.18 -0.35
N ASN A 558 -17.32 -33.57 -0.36
CA ASN A 558 -18.04 -33.98 0.85
C ASN A 558 -17.38 -35.17 1.56
N GLN A 559 -16.96 -36.19 0.80
CA GLN A 559 -16.22 -37.32 1.35
C GLN A 559 -14.87 -36.90 1.96
N SER A 560 -14.18 -35.92 1.35
CA SER A 560 -12.91 -35.41 1.90
C SER A 560 -13.13 -34.64 3.22
N THR A 561 -14.26 -33.95 3.36
CA THR A 561 -14.70 -33.33 4.62
C THR A 561 -14.89 -34.37 5.71
N GLU A 562 -15.65 -35.43 5.44
CA GLU A 562 -15.85 -36.52 6.40
C GLU A 562 -14.54 -37.18 6.84
N MET A 563 -13.60 -37.42 5.91
CA MET A 563 -12.27 -37.98 6.22
C MET A 563 -11.47 -37.07 7.16
N LEU A 564 -11.46 -35.76 6.87
CA LEU A 564 -10.69 -34.80 7.66
C LEU A 564 -11.29 -34.59 9.05
N ASP A 565 -12.62 -34.59 9.17
CA ASP A 565 -13.34 -34.54 10.45
C ASP A 565 -13.06 -35.79 11.31
N GLN A 566 -12.88 -36.95 10.67
CA GLN A 566 -12.48 -38.20 11.33
C GLN A 566 -10.98 -38.28 11.65
N GLY A 567 -10.19 -37.28 11.24
CA GLY A 567 -8.75 -37.22 11.48
C GLY A 567 -7.89 -37.99 10.48
N ASP A 568 -8.45 -38.48 9.38
CA ASP A 568 -7.71 -39.07 8.26
C ASP A 568 -7.13 -37.97 7.34
N TYR A 569 -6.16 -37.24 7.88
CA TYR A 569 -5.55 -36.09 7.19
C TYR A 569 -4.81 -36.48 5.91
N GLU A 570 -4.17 -37.65 5.87
CA GLU A 570 -3.39 -38.08 4.72
C GLU A 570 -4.29 -38.28 3.48
N ASN A 571 -5.35 -39.09 3.62
CA ASN A 571 -6.26 -39.38 2.52
C ASN A 571 -7.17 -38.19 2.20
N GLY A 572 -7.63 -37.46 3.22
CA GLY A 572 -8.41 -36.25 3.04
C GLY A 572 -7.70 -35.21 2.18
N PHE A 573 -6.44 -34.88 2.49
CA PHE A 573 -5.67 -33.93 1.70
C PHE A 573 -5.29 -34.44 0.30
N ASN A 574 -5.04 -35.75 0.14
CA ASN A 574 -4.81 -36.33 -1.20
C ASN A 574 -6.03 -36.11 -2.10
N LYS A 575 -7.24 -36.23 -1.52
CA LYS A 575 -8.49 -36.01 -2.26
C LYS A 575 -8.73 -34.54 -2.56
N ILE A 576 -8.47 -33.63 -1.61
CA ILE A 576 -8.48 -32.18 -1.83
C ILE A 576 -7.55 -31.79 -2.99
N GLN A 577 -6.31 -32.31 -3.01
CA GLN A 577 -5.36 -32.02 -4.10
C GLN A 577 -5.87 -32.53 -5.45
N LYS A 578 -6.46 -33.71 -5.49
CA LYS A 578 -7.07 -34.25 -6.71
C LYS A 578 -8.20 -33.35 -7.20
N ILE A 579 -9.14 -33.00 -6.32
CA ILE A 579 -10.25 -32.08 -6.61
C ILE A 579 -9.75 -30.76 -7.20
N TYR A 580 -8.73 -30.16 -6.58
CA TYR A 580 -8.12 -28.93 -7.07
C TYR A 580 -7.58 -29.10 -8.50
N LEU A 581 -6.82 -30.16 -8.76
CA LEU A 581 -6.22 -30.41 -10.07
C LEU A 581 -7.26 -30.72 -11.15
N ASP A 582 -8.31 -31.48 -10.80
CA ASP A 582 -9.41 -31.81 -11.72
C ASP A 582 -10.15 -30.52 -12.14
N CYS A 583 -10.46 -29.63 -11.19
CA CYS A 583 -11.04 -28.33 -11.50
C CYS A 583 -10.08 -27.42 -12.28
N GLU A 584 -8.81 -27.37 -11.91
CA GLU A 584 -7.82 -26.54 -12.60
C GLU A 584 -7.63 -26.97 -14.05
N GLN A 585 -7.64 -28.29 -14.31
CA GLN A 585 -7.60 -28.83 -15.66
C GLN A 585 -8.83 -28.41 -16.48
N ILE A 586 -10.02 -28.40 -15.88
CA ILE A 586 -11.24 -27.94 -16.55
C ILE A 586 -11.17 -26.45 -16.87
N LEU A 587 -10.71 -25.63 -15.92
CA LEU A 587 -10.66 -24.17 -16.06
C LEU A 587 -9.57 -23.72 -17.04
N SER A 588 -8.37 -24.28 -16.93
CA SER A 588 -7.20 -23.81 -17.68
C SER A 588 -6.91 -24.60 -18.96
N GLY A 589 -7.53 -25.78 -19.14
CA GLY A 589 -7.22 -26.71 -20.22
C GLY A 589 -5.84 -27.38 -20.11
N VAL A 590 -5.08 -27.12 -19.03
CA VAL A 590 -3.74 -27.67 -18.80
C VAL A 590 -3.84 -29.02 -18.09
N THR A 591 -3.10 -30.02 -18.58
CA THR A 591 -3.16 -31.37 -17.99
C THR A 591 -2.46 -31.44 -16.63
N PRO A 592 -2.83 -32.38 -15.73
CA PRO A 592 -2.19 -32.52 -14.42
C PRO A 592 -0.68 -32.81 -14.48
N GLU A 593 -0.18 -33.35 -15.60
CA GLU A 593 1.24 -33.59 -15.85
C GLU A 593 1.97 -32.29 -16.21
N GLU A 594 1.36 -31.44 -17.04
CA GLU A 594 1.86 -30.09 -17.34
C GLU A 594 1.80 -29.18 -16.11
N ILE A 595 0.78 -29.29 -15.25
CA ILE A 595 0.72 -28.56 -13.97
C ILE A 595 1.87 -29.00 -13.05
N LYS A 596 2.27 -30.27 -13.05
CA LYS A 596 3.42 -30.74 -12.27
C LYS A 596 4.77 -30.30 -12.85
N ASP A 597 4.92 -30.29 -14.18
CA ASP A 597 6.17 -29.96 -14.88
C ASP A 597 6.40 -28.45 -15.06
N ILE A 598 5.35 -27.65 -15.31
CA ILE A 598 5.40 -26.17 -15.32
C ILE A 598 5.77 -25.62 -13.93
N GLU A 599 5.49 -26.39 -12.88
CA GLU A 599 5.79 -26.05 -11.48
C GLU A 599 7.09 -26.68 -10.94
N GLU A 600 7.78 -27.47 -11.75
CA GLU A 600 9.12 -28.02 -11.51
C GLU A 600 10.15 -27.50 -12.54
N THR A 601 10.07 -26.22 -12.94
CA THR A 601 11.24 -25.57 -13.51
C THR A 601 12.35 -25.58 -12.46
N LYS A 602 13.21 -26.59 -12.54
CA LYS A 602 14.41 -26.73 -11.73
C LYS A 602 15.15 -25.39 -11.77
N PRO A 603 15.60 -24.87 -10.61
CA PRO A 603 16.42 -23.69 -10.62
C PRO A 603 17.62 -24.00 -11.53
N ILE A 604 17.92 -23.03 -12.41
CA ILE A 604 19.06 -22.98 -13.33
C ILE A 604 20.37 -23.45 -12.65
N LEU A 605 20.43 -23.36 -11.32
CA LEU A 605 21.46 -23.92 -10.43
C LEU A 605 21.86 -25.39 -10.70
N THR A 606 20.93 -26.28 -11.08
CA THR A 606 21.29 -27.70 -11.36
C THR A 606 22.06 -27.85 -12.67
N ASN A 607 21.72 -27.06 -13.69
CA ASN A 607 22.49 -27.03 -14.94
C ASN A 607 23.85 -26.36 -14.72
N THR A 608 23.94 -25.29 -13.94
CA THR A 608 25.24 -24.64 -13.67
C THR A 608 26.20 -25.56 -12.91
N ILE A 609 25.72 -26.31 -11.90
CA ILE A 609 26.55 -27.29 -11.17
C ILE A 609 27.00 -28.43 -12.10
N PHE A 610 26.12 -28.90 -12.99
CA PHE A 610 26.46 -29.93 -13.98
C PHE A 610 27.51 -29.45 -14.99
N TYR A 611 27.38 -28.21 -15.50
CA TYR A 611 28.36 -27.62 -16.41
C TYR A 611 29.70 -27.33 -15.72
N VAL A 612 29.70 -26.87 -14.46
CA VAL A 612 30.92 -26.70 -13.66
C VAL A 612 31.61 -28.05 -13.43
N PHE A 613 30.84 -29.11 -13.15
CA PHE A 613 31.38 -30.45 -12.96
C PHE A 613 32.00 -31.01 -14.26
N LEU A 614 31.35 -30.82 -15.41
CA LEU A 614 31.91 -31.17 -16.72
C LEU A 614 33.19 -30.38 -17.04
N LEU A 615 33.24 -29.09 -16.69
CA LEU A 615 34.42 -28.26 -16.88
C LEU A 615 35.61 -28.76 -16.05
N ILE A 616 35.36 -29.14 -14.78
CA ILE A 616 36.40 -29.72 -13.90
C ILE A 616 36.93 -31.03 -14.49
N ILE A 617 36.05 -31.91 -14.98
CA ILE A 617 36.46 -33.16 -15.63
C ILE A 617 37.32 -32.88 -16.88
N ALA A 618 36.90 -31.94 -17.72
CA ALA A 618 37.64 -31.57 -18.93
C ALA A 618 39.05 -31.04 -18.60
N VAL A 619 39.18 -30.20 -17.56
CA VAL A 619 40.47 -29.69 -17.09
C VAL A 619 41.35 -30.82 -16.54
N ILE A 620 40.79 -31.75 -15.76
CA ILE A 620 41.53 -32.91 -15.25
C ILE A 620 42.05 -33.78 -16.39
N ILE A 621 41.21 -34.09 -17.38
CA ILE A 621 41.61 -34.85 -18.58
C ILE A 621 42.73 -34.12 -19.32
N LEU A 622 42.61 -32.79 -19.51
CA LEU A 622 43.62 -31.98 -20.18
C LEU A 622 44.96 -32.03 -19.44
N VAL A 623 44.96 -31.91 -18.11
CA VAL A 623 46.17 -31.99 -17.27
C VAL A 623 46.80 -33.39 -17.33
N VAL A 624 46.00 -34.45 -17.31
CA VAL A 624 46.49 -35.83 -17.43
C VAL A 624 47.10 -36.10 -18.82
N VAL A 625 46.47 -35.59 -19.88
CA VAL A 625 46.99 -35.71 -21.26
C VAL A 625 48.27 -34.89 -21.44
N LEU A 626 48.34 -33.68 -20.88
CA LEU A 626 49.53 -32.82 -20.93
C LEU A 626 50.69 -33.35 -20.08
N LYS A 627 50.45 -34.16 -19.04
CA LYS A 627 51.51 -34.86 -18.28
C LYS A 627 52.01 -36.16 -18.94
N LYS A 628 51.34 -36.65 -19.99
CA LYS A 628 51.72 -37.85 -20.75
C LYS A 628 52.42 -37.54 -22.09
N LYS A 629 52.58 -36.25 -22.42
CA LYS A 629 53.56 -35.76 -23.39
C LYS A 629 54.75 -35.19 -22.63
#